data_AF-E9FVN4-F1
#
_entry.id   AF-E9FVN4-F1
#
_cell.length_a   1.000
_cell.length_b   1.000
_cell.length_c   1.000
_cell.angle_alpha   90.00
_cell.angle_beta   90.00
_cell.angle_gamma   90.00
#
_symmetry.space_group_name_H-M   'P 1'
#
loop_
_entity.id
_entity.type
_entity.pdbx_description
1 polymer ?
#
loop_
_entity_poly.entity_id
_entity_poly.type
_entity_poly.pdbx_seq_one_letter_code
_entity_poly.pdbx_strand_id
1 'polypeptide(L)'
;MQLTLRYMTKLDRAINNEKELKELDKFYQLHNISAIDLFKILVETAPSCSDIIMDCNWLGLTEPCMKYFSFLPTDDGMCCTFNSGKYVDLVLGIESSENEPLRVNGNGYRMGLNLVIDANVEDYSVTTGKFDGFKVLVHPSEDVSIEFVAVKGTTSFNTEEVAKKVSPKMRQCLVEGEKKLAYFENYSRSACFVDCGTRLMQEDCKCRPYFFKGDRSSRLCPLTSYNCISDVYEDVRSRGDDICDCLPPCSDTRYEPEISYASFPGGGFNLTRTFKRLVEGRNLSSSTDGTHYFKSNVAMLHVYYKEKTGMRYRTDIRFGVEDFISAMGGLLGLGLGISFISVIEILYFFFVRHFFLRKRDAPDMAIQRQTTEMKMCPSSLTFTSSIATVTESNPDRRN
;
A
#
# COMPACT_ATOMS: atom_id res chain seq x y z
N MET A 1 -10.11 -25.00 26.05
CA MET A 1 -10.71 -23.83 25.37
C MET A 1 -9.93 -22.55 25.68
N GLN A 2 -9.93 -22.05 26.91
CA GLN A 2 -9.23 -20.80 27.26
C GLN A 2 -7.74 -20.80 26.88
N LEU A 3 -7.01 -21.88 27.20
CA LEU A 3 -5.63 -22.09 26.78
C LEU A 3 -5.46 -22.07 25.25
N THR A 4 -6.38 -22.72 24.53
CA THR A 4 -6.38 -22.75 23.07
C THR A 4 -6.54 -21.35 22.48
N LEU A 5 -7.54 -20.59 22.94
CA LEU A 5 -7.79 -19.22 22.51
C LEU A 5 -6.58 -18.32 22.82
N ARG A 6 -5.92 -18.52 23.97
CA ARG A 6 -4.71 -17.79 24.37
C ARG A 6 -3.56 -17.95 23.37
N TYR A 7 -3.32 -19.16 22.87
CA TYR A 7 -2.28 -19.41 21.86
C TYR A 7 -2.71 -18.99 20.45
N MET A 8 -4.00 -19.12 20.15
CA MET A 8 -4.54 -18.79 18.83
C MET A 8 -4.50 -17.29 18.53
N THR A 9 -4.79 -16.43 19.51
CA THR A 9 -4.79 -14.98 19.32
C THR A 9 -3.37 -14.42 19.40
N LYS A 10 -2.60 -14.75 20.43
CA LYS A 10 -1.26 -14.18 20.65
C LYS A 10 -0.15 -15.22 20.45
N LEU A 11 0.50 -15.14 19.28
CA LEU A 11 1.53 -16.10 18.84
C LEU A 11 2.77 -16.10 19.72
N ASP A 12 3.21 -14.95 20.23
CA ASP A 12 4.37 -14.81 21.12
C ASP A 12 4.35 -15.75 22.33
N ARG A 13 3.16 -16.17 22.75
CA ARG A 13 2.95 -17.09 23.87
C ARG A 13 3.20 -18.54 23.51
N ALA A 14 3.16 -18.91 22.24
CA ALA A 14 3.43 -20.27 21.79
C ALA A 14 4.90 -20.65 21.97
N ILE A 15 5.79 -19.65 22.00
CA ILE A 15 7.24 -19.82 22.17
C ILE A 15 7.52 -20.59 23.46
N ASN A 16 8.34 -21.65 23.35
CA ASN A 16 8.77 -22.53 24.45
C ASN A 16 7.65 -23.36 25.13
N ASN A 17 6.41 -23.34 24.63
CA ASN A 17 5.28 -24.09 25.19
C ASN A 17 4.90 -25.34 24.36
N GLU A 18 5.88 -25.95 23.67
CA GLU A 18 5.63 -27.07 22.75
C GLU A 18 4.91 -28.26 23.39
N LYS A 19 5.21 -28.59 24.65
CA LYS A 19 4.61 -29.75 25.33
C LYS A 19 3.09 -29.58 25.48
N GLU A 20 2.68 -28.41 25.94
CA GLU A 20 1.27 -28.07 26.13
C GLU A 20 0.52 -28.00 24.79
N LEU A 21 1.15 -27.42 23.76
CA LEU A 21 0.60 -27.40 22.41
C LEU A 21 0.41 -28.80 21.84
N LYS A 22 1.37 -29.71 22.05
CA LYS A 22 1.27 -31.13 21.64
C LYS A 22 0.16 -31.87 22.37
N GLU A 23 -0.03 -31.61 23.66
CA GLU A 23 -1.11 -32.22 24.46
C GLU A 23 -2.49 -31.72 23.99
N LEU A 24 -2.64 -30.41 23.75
CA LEU A 24 -3.87 -29.83 23.22
C LEU A 24 -4.20 -30.36 21.83
N ASP A 25 -3.21 -30.40 20.93
CA ASP A 25 -3.40 -30.91 19.56
C ASP A 25 -3.83 -32.38 19.58
N LYS A 26 -3.21 -33.22 20.43
CA LYS A 26 -3.60 -34.62 20.61
C LYS A 26 -5.05 -34.73 21.10
N PHE A 27 -5.47 -33.89 22.04
CA PHE A 27 -6.85 -33.84 22.49
C PHE A 27 -7.82 -33.52 21.35
N TYR A 28 -7.53 -32.52 20.52
CA TYR A 28 -8.37 -32.13 19.39
C TYR A 28 -8.41 -33.19 18.28
N GLN A 29 -7.28 -33.82 17.98
CA GLN A 29 -7.21 -34.93 17.03
C GLN A 29 -8.05 -36.13 17.48
N LEU A 30 -8.02 -36.48 18.77
CA LEU A 30 -8.84 -37.56 19.35
C LEU A 30 -10.34 -37.30 19.20
N HIS A 31 -10.76 -36.03 19.19
CA HIS A 31 -12.14 -35.62 19.01
C HIS A 31 -12.49 -35.23 17.57
N ASN A 32 -11.57 -35.43 16.62
CA ASN A 32 -11.73 -35.07 15.21
C ASN A 32 -12.08 -33.58 14.98
N ILE A 33 -11.48 -32.69 15.77
CA ILE A 33 -11.66 -31.24 15.68
C ILE A 33 -10.52 -30.66 14.85
N SER A 34 -10.85 -30.00 13.74
CA SER A 34 -9.87 -29.37 12.84
C SER A 34 -9.56 -27.92 13.26
N ALA A 35 -8.50 -27.35 12.68
CA ALA A 35 -8.17 -25.93 12.85
C ALA A 35 -9.30 -24.99 12.36
N ILE A 36 -10.06 -25.41 11.34
CA ILE A 36 -11.23 -24.66 10.84
C ILE A 36 -12.35 -24.69 11.88
N ASP A 37 -12.56 -25.82 12.56
CA ASP A 37 -13.57 -25.93 13.61
C ASP A 37 -13.19 -25.08 14.83
N LEU A 38 -11.91 -25.03 15.19
CA LEU A 38 -11.40 -24.11 16.21
C LEU A 38 -11.64 -22.64 15.82
N PHE A 39 -11.41 -22.29 14.56
CA PHE A 39 -11.72 -20.94 14.07
C PHE A 39 -13.22 -20.63 14.15
N LYS A 40 -14.11 -21.57 13.77
CA LYS A 40 -15.56 -21.39 13.91
C LYS A 40 -15.97 -21.17 15.37
N ILE A 41 -15.42 -21.96 16.28
CA ILE A 41 -15.65 -21.76 17.72
C ILE A 41 -15.17 -20.37 18.16
N LEU A 42 -14.02 -19.90 17.68
CA LEU A 42 -13.53 -18.55 17.96
C LEU A 42 -14.47 -17.47 17.43
N VAL A 43 -15.06 -17.65 16.25
CA VAL A 43 -16.07 -16.72 15.69
C VAL A 43 -17.37 -16.75 16.49
N GLU A 44 -17.86 -17.94 16.87
CA GLU A 44 -19.12 -18.11 17.62
C GLU A 44 -19.02 -17.64 19.08
N THR A 45 -17.84 -17.71 19.67
CA THR A 45 -17.59 -17.27 21.05
C THR A 45 -17.13 -15.82 21.15
N ALA A 46 -16.70 -15.21 20.05
CA ALA A 46 -16.33 -13.80 20.03
C ALA A 46 -17.58 -12.92 20.13
N PRO A 47 -17.53 -11.81 20.90
CA PRO A 47 -18.63 -10.86 20.94
C PRO A 47 -18.87 -10.26 19.56
N SER A 48 -20.12 -10.25 19.12
CA SER A 48 -20.47 -9.67 17.83
C SER A 48 -20.32 -8.15 17.87
N CYS A 49 -20.22 -7.50 16.70
CA CYS A 49 -20.16 -6.04 16.66
C CYS A 49 -21.39 -5.38 17.31
N SER A 50 -22.56 -6.02 17.26
CA SER A 50 -23.77 -5.55 17.95
C SER A 50 -23.71 -5.72 19.47
N ASP A 51 -22.93 -6.67 19.97
CA ASP A 51 -22.72 -6.85 21.41
C ASP A 51 -21.75 -5.80 21.96
N ILE A 52 -20.70 -5.49 21.21
CA ILE A 52 -19.70 -4.47 21.57
C ILE A 52 -20.27 -3.06 21.40
N ILE A 53 -20.93 -2.77 20.28
CA ILE A 53 -21.38 -1.42 19.92
C ILE A 53 -22.84 -1.25 20.35
N MET A 54 -23.05 -0.59 21.49
CA MET A 54 -24.38 -0.30 22.00
C MET A 54 -25.10 0.77 21.19
N ASP A 55 -24.34 1.75 20.68
CA ASP A 55 -24.87 2.84 19.87
C ASP A 55 -23.86 3.32 18.85
N CYS A 56 -24.36 3.69 17.67
CA CYS A 56 -23.56 4.08 16.53
C CYS A 56 -24.24 5.29 15.84
N ASN A 57 -23.49 6.36 15.64
CA ASN A 57 -23.90 7.50 14.84
C ASN A 57 -22.81 7.91 13.85
N TRP A 58 -23.18 8.02 12.58
CA TRP A 58 -22.31 8.48 11.49
C TRP A 58 -22.91 9.74 10.85
N LEU A 59 -22.10 10.80 10.71
CA LEU A 59 -22.53 12.09 10.12
C LEU A 59 -23.72 12.75 10.86
N GLY A 60 -23.93 12.42 12.12
CA GLY A 60 -25.05 12.94 12.91
C GLY A 60 -26.39 12.29 12.55
N LEU A 61 -26.39 11.30 11.64
CA LEU A 61 -27.60 10.59 11.21
C LEU A 61 -28.04 9.60 12.30
N THR A 62 -29.36 9.48 12.43
CA THR A 62 -29.99 8.56 13.38
C THR A 62 -30.13 7.14 12.82
N GLU A 63 -29.73 6.93 11.57
CA GLU A 63 -29.72 5.62 10.90
C GLU A 63 -28.63 4.72 11.50
N PRO A 64 -28.89 3.41 11.67
CA PRO A 64 -27.92 2.50 12.23
C PRO A 64 -26.70 2.37 11.31
N CYS A 65 -25.55 2.89 11.76
CA CYS A 65 -24.28 2.73 11.04
C CYS A 65 -23.64 1.35 11.20
N MET A 66 -24.31 0.42 11.88
CA MET A 66 -23.88 -0.98 12.04
C MET A 66 -23.64 -1.69 10.71
N LYS A 67 -24.39 -1.34 9.65
CA LYS A 67 -24.20 -1.92 8.31
C LYS A 67 -22.85 -1.61 7.65
N TYR A 68 -22.12 -0.62 8.18
CA TYR A 68 -20.80 -0.24 7.69
C TYR A 68 -19.65 -0.92 8.44
N PHE A 69 -19.97 -1.79 9.40
CA PHE A 69 -18.98 -2.60 10.11
C PHE A 69 -18.82 -3.96 9.46
N SER A 70 -17.57 -4.39 9.33
CA SER A 70 -17.18 -5.75 8.95
C SER A 70 -16.57 -6.45 10.16
N PHE A 71 -16.85 -7.75 10.30
CA PHE A 71 -16.29 -8.59 11.36
C PHE A 71 -15.11 -9.40 10.80
N LEU A 72 -13.89 -8.98 11.14
CA LEU A 72 -12.66 -9.46 10.50
C LEU A 72 -11.69 -10.09 11.52
N PRO A 73 -10.93 -11.12 11.12
CA PRO A 73 -9.96 -11.77 12.00
C PRO A 73 -8.68 -10.94 12.16
N THR A 74 -8.14 -10.91 13.38
CA THR A 74 -6.88 -10.26 13.77
C THR A 74 -6.13 -11.14 14.78
N ASP A 75 -4.93 -10.72 15.16
CA ASP A 75 -4.13 -11.29 16.25
C ASP A 75 -4.73 -10.97 17.65
N ASP A 76 -5.78 -10.16 17.75
CA ASP A 76 -6.54 -9.94 18.97
C ASP A 76 -7.88 -10.73 18.98
N GLY A 77 -8.11 -11.59 17.97
CA GLY A 77 -9.34 -12.38 17.82
C GLY A 77 -10.20 -11.90 16.66
N MET A 78 -11.51 -11.76 16.86
CA MET A 78 -12.40 -11.15 15.87
C MET A 78 -12.62 -9.68 16.22
N CYS A 79 -12.47 -8.79 15.24
CA CYS A 79 -12.56 -7.34 15.42
C CYS A 79 -13.60 -6.72 14.48
N CYS A 80 -14.13 -5.56 14.89
CA CYS A 80 -15.10 -4.79 14.13
C CYS A 80 -14.42 -3.63 13.41
N THR A 81 -14.44 -3.64 12.07
CA THR A 81 -13.83 -2.60 11.25
C THR A 81 -14.91 -1.77 10.58
N PHE A 82 -15.00 -0.49 10.94
CA PHE A 82 -15.87 0.46 10.27
C PHE A 82 -15.27 0.89 8.93
N ASN A 83 -16.09 0.98 7.88
CA ASN A 83 -15.67 1.45 6.56
C ASN A 83 -14.47 0.66 5.99
N SER A 84 -14.51 -0.66 6.17
CA SER A 84 -13.46 -1.56 5.66
C SER A 84 -13.49 -1.65 4.14
N GLY A 85 -12.33 -1.82 3.51
CA GLY A 85 -12.25 -2.28 2.13
C GLY A 85 -12.71 -3.73 1.97
N LYS A 86 -12.67 -4.22 0.73
CA LYS A 86 -13.02 -5.59 0.36
C LYS A 86 -12.03 -6.58 1.00
N TYR A 87 -12.56 -7.49 1.80
CA TYR A 87 -11.83 -8.60 2.41
C TYR A 87 -12.48 -9.92 2.00
N VAL A 88 -11.67 -10.83 1.46
CA VAL A 88 -12.10 -12.17 1.05
C VAL A 88 -11.08 -13.19 1.52
N ASP A 89 -11.57 -14.22 2.21
CA ASP A 89 -10.83 -15.42 2.57
C ASP A 89 -11.69 -16.67 2.34
N LEU A 90 -11.34 -17.43 1.30
CA LEU A 90 -12.13 -18.59 0.86
C LEU A 90 -12.03 -19.79 1.81
N VAL A 91 -10.96 -19.90 2.59
CA VAL A 91 -10.76 -21.02 3.55
C VAL A 91 -11.57 -20.77 4.81
N LEU A 92 -11.62 -19.52 5.25
CA LEU A 92 -12.41 -19.10 6.41
C LEU A 92 -13.90 -18.88 6.06
N GLY A 93 -14.23 -18.79 4.77
CA GLY A 93 -15.58 -18.49 4.32
C GLY A 93 -16.01 -17.06 4.62
N ILE A 94 -15.04 -16.13 4.67
CA ILE A 94 -15.29 -14.71 4.96
C ILE A 94 -15.31 -13.95 3.64
N GLU A 95 -16.42 -13.28 3.37
CA GLU A 95 -16.57 -12.34 2.27
C GLU A 95 -17.24 -11.10 2.82
N SER A 96 -16.45 -10.04 3.06
CA SER A 96 -17.00 -8.76 3.49
C SER A 96 -17.67 -8.08 2.30
N SER A 97 -18.86 -7.52 2.52
CA SER A 97 -19.60 -6.77 1.49
C SER A 97 -18.74 -5.63 0.90
N GLU A 98 -18.80 -5.48 -0.41
CA GLU A 98 -18.19 -4.35 -1.13
C GLU A 98 -18.98 -3.08 -0.82
N ASN A 99 -18.57 -2.36 0.22
CA ASN A 99 -19.09 -1.04 0.53
C ASN A 99 -18.23 0.00 -0.18
N GLU A 100 -18.87 0.95 -0.87
CA GLU A 100 -18.15 2.12 -1.34
C GLU A 100 -17.51 2.86 -0.15
N PRO A 101 -16.25 3.30 -0.27
CA PRO A 101 -15.57 3.98 0.83
C PRO A 101 -16.36 5.23 1.27
N LEU A 102 -16.80 5.22 2.52
CA LEU A 102 -17.51 6.34 3.12
C LEU A 102 -16.56 7.54 3.25
N ARG A 103 -17.08 8.72 2.89
CA ARG A 103 -16.35 9.98 2.94
C ARG A 103 -17.12 11.01 3.77
N VAL A 104 -16.38 11.94 4.34
CA VAL A 104 -16.93 13.05 5.13
C VAL A 104 -16.63 14.37 4.45
N ASN A 105 -17.59 15.30 4.47
CA ASN A 105 -17.48 16.62 3.84
C ASN A 105 -17.34 17.78 4.86
N GLY A 106 -17.22 17.44 6.15
CA GLY A 106 -17.10 18.38 7.25
C GLY A 106 -16.18 17.84 8.35
N ASN A 107 -15.99 18.67 9.38
CA ASN A 107 -15.12 18.39 10.52
C ASN A 107 -15.90 18.46 11.84
N GLY A 108 -15.28 17.97 12.91
CA GLY A 108 -15.87 17.91 14.25
C GLY A 108 -16.67 16.63 14.51
N TYR A 109 -16.90 16.32 15.80
CA TYR A 109 -17.45 15.03 16.24
C TYR A 109 -18.82 14.69 15.65
N ARG A 110 -19.68 15.70 15.40
CA ARG A 110 -20.99 15.48 14.77
C ARG A 110 -20.90 14.98 13.33
N MET A 111 -19.80 15.27 12.64
CA MET A 111 -19.55 14.85 11.25
C MET A 111 -18.72 13.57 11.17
N GLY A 112 -18.35 12.98 12.31
CA GLY A 112 -17.56 11.76 12.37
C GLY A 112 -18.35 10.53 12.78
N LEU A 113 -17.62 9.52 13.24
CA LEU A 113 -18.12 8.31 13.84
C LEU A 113 -18.19 8.50 15.36
N ASN A 114 -19.37 8.31 15.93
CA ASN A 114 -19.61 8.36 17.36
C ASN A 114 -20.12 7.00 17.81
N LEU A 115 -19.43 6.38 18.76
CA LEU A 115 -19.75 5.06 19.27
C LEU A 115 -19.95 5.10 20.78
N VAL A 116 -20.88 4.30 21.26
CA VAL A 116 -20.95 3.87 22.65
C VAL A 116 -20.65 2.39 22.67
N ILE A 117 -19.54 2.01 23.32
CA ILE A 117 -19.00 0.66 23.31
C ILE A 117 -18.99 0.08 24.72
N ASP A 118 -19.34 -1.20 24.82
CA ASP A 118 -19.48 -1.95 26.06
C ASP A 118 -18.46 -3.08 26.11
N ALA A 119 -17.50 -2.96 27.01
CA ALA A 119 -16.45 -3.95 27.22
C ALA A 119 -16.99 -5.21 27.89
N ASN A 120 -18.09 -5.13 28.63
CA ASN A 120 -18.63 -6.22 29.42
C ASN A 120 -17.55 -7.01 30.17
N VAL A 121 -16.80 -6.33 31.06
CA VAL A 121 -15.57 -6.86 31.69
C VAL A 121 -15.84 -8.15 32.49
N GLU A 122 -17.06 -8.36 32.97
CA GLU A 122 -17.45 -9.59 33.67
C GLU A 122 -17.40 -10.85 32.78
N ASP A 123 -17.53 -10.69 31.46
CA ASP A 123 -17.46 -11.79 30.48
C ASP A 123 -16.03 -12.11 30.05
N TYR A 124 -15.03 -11.40 30.61
CA TYR A 124 -13.62 -11.61 30.28
C TYR A 124 -13.15 -12.98 30.78
N SER A 125 -13.29 -13.98 29.91
CA SER A 125 -12.91 -15.36 30.18
C SER A 125 -11.40 -15.61 30.04
N VAL A 126 -10.72 -14.79 29.23
CA VAL A 126 -9.27 -14.90 28.96
C VAL A 126 -8.67 -13.49 28.91
N THR A 127 -8.27 -12.93 30.05
CA THR A 127 -7.54 -11.66 30.10
C THR A 127 -6.08 -11.88 29.70
N THR A 128 -5.84 -11.94 28.40
CA THR A 128 -4.48 -11.94 27.84
C THR A 128 -3.88 -10.53 27.86
N GLY A 129 -4.71 -9.49 27.83
CA GLY A 129 -4.31 -8.09 27.84
C GLY A 129 -3.82 -7.59 29.21
N LYS A 130 -2.97 -6.55 29.18
CA LYS A 130 -2.51 -5.84 30.39
C LYS A 130 -3.51 -4.77 30.86
N PHE A 131 -4.64 -4.62 30.19
CA PHE A 131 -5.65 -3.60 30.45
C PHE A 131 -7.04 -4.12 30.09
N ASP A 132 -8.05 -3.58 30.76
CA ASP A 132 -9.45 -3.79 30.43
C ASP A 132 -9.93 -2.65 29.54
N GLY A 133 -10.45 -2.99 28.36
CA GLY A 133 -11.02 -2.02 27.43
C GLY A 133 -10.76 -2.40 25.97
N PHE A 134 -10.72 -1.38 25.11
CA PHE A 134 -10.64 -1.55 23.67
C PHE A 134 -9.35 -1.00 23.10
N LYS A 135 -8.85 -1.68 22.07
CA LYS A 135 -7.78 -1.18 21.21
C LYS A 135 -8.39 -0.70 19.90
N VAL A 136 -8.10 0.55 19.55
CA VAL A 136 -8.64 1.19 18.35
C VAL A 136 -7.48 1.56 17.43
N LEU A 137 -7.59 1.14 16.17
CA LEU A 137 -6.62 1.43 15.13
C LEU A 137 -7.31 2.23 14.02
N VAL A 138 -6.66 3.29 13.54
CA VAL A 138 -7.14 4.12 12.43
C VAL A 138 -6.18 3.96 11.28
N HIS A 139 -6.67 3.43 10.16
CA HIS A 139 -5.89 3.16 8.96
C HIS A 139 -6.72 3.42 7.69
N PRO A 140 -6.07 3.58 6.53
CA PRO A 140 -6.78 3.62 5.24
C PRO A 140 -7.57 2.34 4.99
N SER A 141 -8.73 2.45 4.32
CA SER A 141 -9.65 1.33 4.08
C SER A 141 -9.04 0.15 3.32
N GLU A 142 -8.05 0.41 2.48
CA GLU A 142 -7.35 -0.60 1.66
C GLU A 142 -6.13 -1.21 2.35
N ASP A 143 -5.72 -0.66 3.50
CA ASP A 143 -4.58 -1.17 4.26
C ASP A 143 -5.02 -2.22 5.30
N VAL A 144 -4.08 -3.05 5.75
CA VAL A 144 -4.32 -4.15 6.68
C VAL A 144 -3.90 -3.78 8.10
N SER A 145 -4.77 -4.05 9.06
CA SER A 145 -4.46 -3.93 10.49
C SER A 145 -3.85 -5.21 11.04
N ILE A 146 -2.52 -5.25 11.17
CA ILE A 146 -1.83 -6.16 12.10
C ILE A 146 -1.04 -5.28 13.07
N GLU A 147 -0.96 -5.66 14.36
CA GLU A 147 -0.03 -5.00 15.29
C GLU A 147 1.33 -4.83 14.62
N PHE A 148 1.75 -3.59 14.37
CA PHE A 148 3.02 -3.00 14.84
C PHE A 148 3.01 -1.48 14.56
N VAL A 149 3.34 -0.73 15.62
CA VAL A 149 3.67 0.71 15.65
C VAL A 149 2.46 1.67 15.67
N ALA A 150 2.35 2.42 16.77
CA ALA A 150 1.57 3.66 16.83
C ALA A 150 2.15 4.64 15.80
N VAL A 151 1.40 4.89 14.72
CA VAL A 151 1.91 5.66 13.59
C VAL A 151 1.62 7.15 13.79
N LYS A 152 2.70 7.92 13.65
CA LYS A 152 2.68 9.34 13.37
C LYS A 152 2.17 9.54 11.92
N GLY A 153 0.88 9.81 11.71
CA GLY A 153 0.26 10.14 10.41
C GLY A 153 0.64 11.46 9.70
N THR A 154 1.73 11.38 8.97
CA THR A 154 2.08 12.36 7.94
C THR A 154 1.59 11.81 6.59
N THR A 155 0.80 12.56 5.80
CA THR A 155 0.48 12.12 4.42
C THR A 155 1.63 12.48 3.48
N SER A 156 2.47 11.52 3.12
CA SER A 156 3.53 11.70 2.13
C SER A 156 3.09 11.18 0.78
N PHE A 157 2.95 12.08 -0.19
CA PHE A 157 2.76 11.72 -1.59
C PHE A 157 4.03 12.05 -2.36
N ASN A 158 4.62 11.07 -3.01
CA ASN A 158 5.46 11.30 -4.17
C ASN A 158 4.51 11.38 -5.39
N THR A 159 4.74 12.35 -6.28
CA THR A 159 4.00 12.39 -7.55
C THR A 159 4.29 11.13 -8.34
N GLU A 160 3.30 10.25 -8.52
CA GLU A 160 3.46 8.96 -9.20
C GLU A 160 4.08 9.11 -10.60
N GLU A 161 3.71 10.17 -11.33
CA GLU A 161 4.26 10.45 -12.67
C GLU A 161 5.76 10.73 -12.67
N VAL A 162 6.25 11.35 -11.59
CA VAL A 162 7.67 11.66 -11.41
C VAL A 162 8.39 10.43 -10.85
N ALA A 163 7.77 9.71 -9.92
CA ALA A 163 8.30 8.49 -9.34
C ALA A 163 8.52 7.38 -10.38
N LYS A 164 7.62 7.24 -11.37
CA LYS A 164 7.78 6.29 -12.48
C LYS A 164 9.02 6.53 -13.35
N LYS A 165 9.58 7.75 -13.36
CA LYS A 165 10.80 8.08 -14.12
C LYS A 165 12.08 7.65 -13.40
N VAL A 166 12.00 7.25 -12.13
CA VAL A 166 13.14 6.89 -11.28
C VAL A 166 13.00 5.44 -10.82
N SER A 167 14.10 4.69 -10.85
CA SER A 167 14.08 3.29 -10.43
C SER A 167 13.73 3.15 -8.94
N PRO A 168 13.00 2.09 -8.53
CA PRO A 168 12.60 1.88 -7.14
C PRO A 168 13.77 1.94 -6.14
N LYS A 169 14.94 1.40 -6.53
CA LYS A 169 16.17 1.43 -5.70
C LYS A 169 16.66 2.84 -5.40
N MET A 170 16.49 3.80 -6.32
CA MET A 170 16.90 5.19 -6.10
C MET A 170 15.88 5.97 -5.28
N ARG A 171 14.57 5.73 -5.50
CA ARG A 171 13.50 6.47 -4.82
C ARG A 171 13.03 5.86 -3.50
N GLN A 172 13.44 4.63 -3.17
CA GLN A 172 13.12 3.94 -1.92
C GLN A 172 11.60 3.85 -1.63
N CYS A 173 10.77 3.77 -2.67
CA CYS A 173 9.33 3.55 -2.58
C CYS A 173 8.84 2.76 -3.80
N LEU A 174 7.63 2.21 -3.74
CA LEU A 174 6.99 1.48 -4.84
C LEU A 174 5.74 2.20 -5.35
N VAL A 175 5.56 2.22 -6.67
CA VAL A 175 4.34 2.71 -7.33
C VAL A 175 3.41 1.53 -7.57
N GLU A 176 2.10 1.80 -7.63
CA GLU A 176 1.10 0.78 -7.93
C GLU A 176 1.45 -0.04 -9.17
N GLY A 177 1.35 -1.37 -9.02
CA GLY A 177 1.65 -2.35 -10.05
C GLY A 177 3.11 -2.79 -10.20
N GLU A 178 4.08 -2.13 -9.53
CA GLU A 178 5.50 -2.55 -9.58
C GLU A 178 5.75 -3.86 -8.83
N LYS A 179 5.03 -4.07 -7.73
CA LYS A 179 5.08 -5.29 -6.94
C LYS A 179 3.67 -5.87 -6.83
N LYS A 180 3.50 -7.10 -7.29
CA LYS A 180 2.25 -7.85 -7.13
C LYS A 180 2.31 -8.69 -5.87
N LEU A 181 1.30 -8.57 -5.03
CA LEU A 181 1.12 -9.40 -3.84
C LEU A 181 0.33 -10.66 -4.22
N ALA A 182 0.53 -11.76 -3.51
CA ALA A 182 -0.18 -13.01 -3.78
C ALA A 182 -1.62 -12.97 -3.24
N TYR A 183 -1.81 -12.34 -2.07
CA TYR A 183 -3.09 -12.37 -1.36
C TYR A 183 -3.84 -11.02 -1.35
N PHE A 184 -3.23 -9.94 -1.83
CA PHE A 184 -3.82 -8.59 -1.82
C PHE A 184 -3.88 -8.00 -3.23
N GLU A 185 -4.96 -7.30 -3.54
CA GLU A 185 -5.16 -6.66 -4.85
C GLU A 185 -4.27 -5.42 -5.01
N ASN A 186 -4.25 -4.55 -3.98
CA ASN A 186 -3.48 -3.31 -3.96
C ASN A 186 -2.23 -3.43 -3.07
N TYR A 187 -1.18 -2.69 -3.42
CA TYR A 187 0.04 -2.68 -2.65
C TYR A 187 -0.03 -1.69 -1.49
N SER A 188 0.07 -2.19 -0.27
CA SER A 188 0.46 -1.38 0.89
C SER A 188 1.67 -2.00 1.57
N ARG A 189 2.41 -1.20 2.35
CA ARG A 189 3.56 -1.72 3.10
C ARG A 189 3.11 -2.81 4.09
N SER A 190 2.00 -2.59 4.79
CA SER A 190 1.45 -3.55 5.75
C SER A 190 1.02 -4.83 5.05
N ALA A 191 0.26 -4.74 3.95
CA ALA A 191 -0.15 -5.88 3.14
C ALA A 191 1.06 -6.69 2.61
N CYS A 192 2.14 -6.01 2.20
CA CYS A 192 3.38 -6.65 1.78
C CYS A 192 4.01 -7.50 2.89
N PHE A 193 4.03 -7.00 4.14
CA PHE A 193 4.54 -7.77 5.27
C PHE A 193 3.66 -8.98 5.59
N VAL A 194 2.32 -8.83 5.54
CA VAL A 194 1.40 -9.97 5.74
C VAL A 194 1.58 -11.01 4.64
N ASP A 195 1.72 -10.58 3.39
CA ASP A 195 1.94 -11.45 2.24
C ASP A 195 3.27 -12.22 2.36
N CYS A 196 4.35 -11.49 2.66
CA CYS A 196 5.68 -12.07 2.90
C CYS A 196 5.67 -13.05 4.07
N GLY A 197 5.09 -12.67 5.21
CA GLY A 197 4.99 -13.53 6.39
C GLY A 197 4.16 -14.78 6.12
N THR A 198 3.05 -14.66 5.41
CA THR A 198 2.24 -15.83 5.01
C THR A 198 3.03 -16.78 4.13
N ARG A 199 3.79 -16.27 3.16
CA ARG A 199 4.64 -17.08 2.29
C ARG A 199 5.72 -17.82 3.10
N LEU A 200 6.42 -17.13 4.01
CA LEU A 200 7.43 -17.75 4.86
C LEU A 200 6.84 -18.83 5.78
N MET A 201 5.68 -18.58 6.39
CA MET A 201 4.99 -19.58 7.22
C MET A 201 4.57 -20.81 6.39
N GLN A 202 4.20 -20.63 5.12
CA GLN A 202 3.92 -21.76 4.23
C GLN A 202 5.17 -22.50 3.76
N GLU A 203 6.29 -21.81 3.60
CA GLU A 203 7.57 -22.41 3.22
C GLU A 203 8.13 -23.24 4.38
N ASP A 204 8.16 -22.68 5.59
CA ASP A 204 8.81 -23.28 6.76
C ASP A 204 7.87 -24.20 7.55
N CYS A 205 6.64 -23.75 7.83
CA CYS A 205 5.68 -24.43 8.68
C CYS A 205 4.54 -25.15 7.92
N LYS A 206 4.46 -24.98 6.59
CA LYS A 206 3.43 -25.57 5.70
C LYS A 206 1.98 -25.17 6.01
N CYS A 207 1.78 -24.08 6.76
CA CYS A 207 0.46 -23.61 7.17
C CYS A 207 0.49 -22.11 7.48
N ARG A 208 -0.68 -21.51 7.72
CA ARG A 208 -0.83 -20.13 8.22
C ARG A 208 -1.78 -20.05 9.41
N PRO A 209 -1.63 -19.08 10.32
CA PRO A 209 -2.66 -18.75 11.31
C PRO A 209 -3.90 -18.12 10.64
N TYR A 210 -5.03 -18.10 11.35
CA TYR A 210 -6.31 -17.64 10.81
C TYR A 210 -6.35 -16.14 10.46
N PHE A 211 -5.52 -15.30 11.09
CA PHE A 211 -5.52 -13.86 10.89
C PHE A 211 -4.51 -13.38 9.83
N PHE A 212 -3.70 -14.28 9.26
CA PHE A 212 -2.88 -13.99 8.08
C PHE A 212 -3.68 -14.38 6.84
N LYS A 213 -3.79 -13.51 5.82
CA LYS A 213 -4.60 -13.78 4.62
C LYS A 213 -3.98 -14.87 3.73
N GLY A 214 -4.79 -15.67 3.05
CA GLY A 214 -4.31 -16.75 2.18
C GLY A 214 -5.30 -17.14 1.09
N ASP A 215 -4.88 -18.07 0.23
CA ASP A 215 -5.71 -18.62 -0.85
C ASP A 215 -6.24 -20.02 -0.48
N ARG A 216 -6.78 -20.75 -1.45
CA ARG A 216 -7.29 -22.13 -1.25
C ARG A 216 -6.19 -23.16 -0.96
N SER A 217 -4.94 -22.88 -1.33
CA SER A 217 -3.80 -23.74 -1.06
C SER A 217 -3.25 -23.52 0.36
N SER A 218 -3.46 -22.32 0.92
CA SER A 218 -3.04 -21.90 2.26
C SER A 218 -3.87 -22.54 3.39
N ARG A 219 -3.47 -23.73 3.86
CA ARG A 219 -4.12 -24.42 4.99
C ARG A 219 -3.90 -23.71 6.33
N LEU A 220 -4.87 -23.81 7.23
CA LEU A 220 -4.74 -23.33 8.61
C LEU A 220 -3.81 -24.21 9.44
N CYS A 221 -3.05 -23.59 10.34
CA CYS A 221 -2.13 -24.30 11.23
C CYS A 221 -2.86 -25.13 12.30
N PRO A 222 -2.46 -26.40 12.51
CA PRO A 222 -2.78 -27.11 13.75
C PRO A 222 -2.01 -26.49 14.92
N LEU A 223 -2.43 -26.77 16.16
CA LEU A 223 -1.81 -26.19 17.35
C LEU A 223 -0.34 -26.63 17.52
N THR A 224 0.02 -27.80 17.00
CA THR A 224 1.40 -28.28 16.97
C THR A 224 2.35 -27.38 16.18
N SER A 225 1.85 -26.67 15.17
CA SER A 225 2.66 -25.76 14.34
C SER A 225 2.77 -24.34 14.93
N TYR A 226 2.11 -24.04 16.05
CA TYR A 226 2.09 -22.68 16.62
C TYR A 226 3.47 -22.20 17.10
N ASN A 227 4.34 -23.11 17.55
CA ASN A 227 5.72 -22.76 17.88
C ASN A 227 6.49 -22.29 16.64
N CYS A 228 6.41 -23.06 15.54
CA CYS A 228 7.07 -22.74 14.26
C CYS A 228 6.60 -21.39 13.69
N ILE A 229 5.28 -21.16 13.61
CA ILE A 229 4.77 -19.89 13.07
C ILE A 229 5.08 -18.72 14.00
N SER A 230 5.21 -18.95 15.31
CA SER A 230 5.61 -17.89 16.23
C SER A 230 7.07 -17.49 16.01
N ASP A 231 7.96 -18.45 15.74
CA ASP A 231 9.36 -18.17 15.43
C ASP A 231 9.46 -17.33 14.13
N VAL A 232 8.73 -17.74 13.08
CA VAL A 232 8.66 -17.00 11.81
C VAL A 232 8.06 -15.60 12.02
N TYR A 233 7.00 -15.49 12.84
CA TYR A 233 6.35 -14.21 13.14
C TYR A 233 7.31 -13.24 13.83
N GLU A 234 8.06 -13.70 14.83
CA GLU A 234 9.06 -12.87 15.52
C GLU A 234 10.24 -12.51 14.61
N ASP A 235 10.65 -13.40 13.70
CA ASP A 235 11.66 -13.11 12.71
C ASP A 235 11.22 -12.03 11.73
N VAL A 236 9.99 -12.10 11.21
CA VAL A 236 9.42 -11.05 10.35
C VAL A 236 9.23 -9.75 11.12
N ARG A 237 8.86 -9.80 12.40
CA ARG A 237 8.73 -8.61 13.25
C ARG A 237 10.06 -7.91 13.49
N SER A 238 11.13 -8.67 13.72
CA SER A 238 12.44 -8.14 14.13
C SER A 238 13.36 -7.83 12.94
N ARG A 239 13.34 -8.65 11.90
CA ARG A 239 14.20 -8.59 10.71
C ARG A 239 13.40 -8.44 9.42
N GLY A 240 12.16 -7.96 9.52
CA GLY A 240 11.23 -7.85 8.39
C GLY A 240 11.79 -7.06 7.22
N ASP A 241 12.46 -5.94 7.46
CA ASP A 241 13.03 -5.11 6.38
C ASP A 241 14.19 -5.81 5.65
N ASP A 242 14.88 -6.78 6.27
CA ASP A 242 15.96 -7.57 5.66
C ASP A 242 15.43 -8.80 4.91
N ILE A 243 14.38 -9.44 5.46
CA ILE A 243 13.80 -10.68 4.93
C ILE A 243 12.77 -10.36 3.82
N CYS A 244 12.00 -9.29 3.99
CA CYS A 244 10.93 -8.88 3.10
C CYS A 244 11.30 -7.57 2.40
N ASP A 245 11.38 -7.60 1.06
CA ASP A 245 11.61 -6.41 0.22
C ASP A 245 10.35 -5.51 0.14
N CYS A 246 9.90 -4.98 1.28
CA CYS A 246 8.65 -4.22 1.44
C CYS A 246 8.92 -2.72 1.59
N LEU A 247 9.29 -2.09 0.48
CA LEU A 247 9.43 -0.62 0.40
C LEU A 247 8.06 0.07 0.63
N PRO A 248 8.04 1.28 1.22
CA PRO A 248 6.79 2.02 1.38
C PRO A 248 6.17 2.37 0.01
N PRO A 249 4.83 2.50 -0.09
CA PRO A 249 4.22 3.03 -1.30
C PRO A 249 4.65 4.49 -1.51
N CYS A 250 4.82 4.89 -2.77
CA CYS A 250 5.17 6.25 -3.13
C CYS A 250 4.00 7.21 -2.87
N SER A 251 2.77 6.72 -2.94
CA SER A 251 1.55 7.47 -2.60
C SER A 251 0.93 6.82 -1.37
N ASP A 252 1.06 7.45 -0.20
CA ASP A 252 0.59 6.89 1.07
C ASP A 252 -0.27 7.91 1.85
N THR A 253 -1.30 7.42 2.51
CA THR A 253 -2.14 8.21 3.41
C THR A 253 -2.02 7.66 4.82
N ARG A 254 -1.55 8.49 5.75
CA ARG A 254 -1.40 8.10 7.16
C ARG A 254 -2.20 9.02 8.06
N TYR A 255 -2.84 8.45 9.07
CA TYR A 255 -3.66 9.17 10.04
C TYR A 255 -2.94 9.30 11.37
N GLU A 256 -2.82 10.53 11.87
CA GLU A 256 -2.13 10.89 13.11
C GLU A 256 -3.20 11.30 14.12
N PRO A 257 -3.65 10.41 15.02
CA PRO A 257 -4.71 10.75 15.94
C PRO A 257 -4.19 11.69 17.05
N GLU A 258 -4.88 12.82 17.23
CA GLU A 258 -4.76 13.63 18.45
C GLU A 258 -5.81 13.13 19.45
N ILE A 259 -5.35 12.59 20.58
CA ILE A 259 -6.23 11.94 21.57
C ILE A 259 -6.60 12.93 22.67
N SER A 260 -7.90 13.09 22.90
CA SER A 260 -8.46 13.80 24.06
C SER A 260 -9.41 12.88 24.82
N TYR A 261 -9.38 12.89 26.15
CA TYR A 261 -10.22 12.04 26.99
C TYR A 261 -10.96 12.86 28.06
N ALA A 262 -12.10 12.33 28.49
CA ALA A 262 -12.91 12.86 29.58
C ALA A 262 -13.61 11.71 30.32
N SER A 263 -13.95 11.91 31.58
CA SER A 263 -14.67 10.91 32.36
C SER A 263 -16.10 10.70 31.83
N PHE A 264 -16.48 9.44 31.69
CA PHE A 264 -17.82 9.02 31.30
C PHE A 264 -18.33 7.96 32.29
N PRO A 265 -19.64 7.95 32.67
CA PRO A 265 -20.66 8.94 32.33
C PRO A 265 -20.51 10.24 33.15
N GLY A 266 -20.89 11.38 32.55
CA GLY A 266 -20.98 12.67 33.26
C GLY A 266 -22.24 12.77 34.14
N GLY A 267 -22.25 13.70 35.10
CA GLY A 267 -23.30 13.82 36.14
C GLY A 267 -24.74 14.07 35.65
N GLY A 268 -24.95 14.35 34.36
CA GLY A 268 -26.28 14.47 33.74
C GLY A 268 -26.56 13.45 32.64
N PHE A 269 -25.69 12.46 32.43
CA PHE A 269 -25.85 11.48 31.35
C PHE A 269 -27.14 10.67 31.50
N ASN A 270 -27.50 10.30 32.72
CA ASN A 270 -28.74 9.60 33.07
C ASN A 270 -30.02 10.33 32.63
N LEU A 271 -29.97 11.67 32.46
CA LEU A 271 -31.10 12.47 31.99
C LEU A 271 -31.21 12.53 30.46
N THR A 272 -30.18 12.10 29.74
CA THR A 272 -30.13 12.20 28.27
C THR A 272 -31.05 11.19 27.59
N ARG A 273 -31.54 11.53 26.40
CA ARG A 273 -32.28 10.59 25.54
C ARG A 273 -31.42 9.38 25.16
N THR A 274 -30.12 9.58 25.01
CA THR A 274 -29.16 8.52 24.70
C THR A 274 -29.11 7.47 25.80
N PHE A 275 -29.00 7.89 27.07
CA PHE A 275 -29.02 6.96 28.20
C PHE A 275 -30.32 6.14 28.25
N LYS A 276 -31.48 6.78 28.14
CA LYS A 276 -32.77 6.08 28.14
C LYS A 276 -32.84 5.00 27.06
N ARG A 277 -32.45 5.35 25.83
CA ARG A 277 -32.41 4.41 24.70
C ARG A 277 -31.44 3.25 24.93
N LEU A 278 -30.26 3.51 25.50
CA LEU A 278 -29.24 2.49 25.78
C LEU A 278 -29.70 1.51 26.86
N VAL A 279 -30.31 2.03 27.93
CA VAL A 279 -30.81 1.24 29.06
C VAL A 279 -31.99 0.35 28.62
N GLU A 280 -32.95 0.93 27.88
CA GLU A 280 -34.07 0.19 27.29
C GLU A 280 -33.58 -0.89 26.32
N GLY A 281 -32.61 -0.56 25.45
CA GLY A 281 -32.09 -1.48 24.43
C GLY A 281 -31.33 -2.69 24.98
N ARG A 282 -30.83 -2.63 26.22
CA ARG A 282 -30.05 -3.71 26.86
C ARG A 282 -30.72 -4.30 28.10
N ASN A 283 -31.97 -3.95 28.39
CA ASN A 283 -32.70 -4.36 29.60
C ASN A 283 -31.91 -4.08 30.90
N LEU A 284 -31.08 -3.03 30.90
CA LEU A 284 -30.34 -2.63 32.09
C LEU A 284 -31.31 -1.97 33.08
N SER A 285 -31.11 -2.21 34.38
CA SER A 285 -31.91 -1.52 35.39
C SER A 285 -31.56 -0.03 35.41
N SER A 286 -32.57 0.84 35.44
CA SER A 286 -32.39 2.29 35.68
C SER A 286 -31.95 2.62 37.13
N SER A 287 -31.59 1.62 37.94
CA SER A 287 -31.11 1.76 39.32
C SER A 287 -29.67 2.30 39.38
N THR A 288 -29.19 2.52 40.60
CA THR A 288 -27.79 2.79 40.93
C THR A 288 -26.81 1.80 40.29
N ASP A 289 -27.23 0.56 40.08
CA ASP A 289 -26.42 -0.50 39.48
C ASP A 289 -26.16 -0.25 37.99
N GLY A 290 -27.15 0.28 37.26
CA GLY A 290 -26.97 0.67 35.87
C GLY A 290 -25.94 1.78 35.72
N THR A 291 -25.97 2.79 36.62
CA THR A 291 -24.99 3.89 36.61
C THR A 291 -23.58 3.38 36.92
N HIS A 292 -23.45 2.42 37.83
CA HIS A 292 -22.17 1.77 38.12
C HIS A 292 -21.66 0.96 36.92
N TYR A 293 -22.53 0.24 36.23
CA TYR A 293 -22.19 -0.52 35.02
C TYR A 293 -21.61 0.39 33.93
N PHE A 294 -22.27 1.51 33.61
CA PHE A 294 -21.77 2.46 32.60
C PHE A 294 -20.40 3.05 32.95
N LYS A 295 -20.09 3.19 34.24
CA LYS A 295 -18.80 3.73 34.70
C LYS A 295 -17.65 2.73 34.56
N SER A 296 -17.94 1.45 34.67
CA SER A 296 -16.92 0.39 34.70
C SER A 296 -16.76 -0.35 33.36
N ASN A 297 -17.82 -0.44 32.56
CA ASN A 297 -17.84 -1.26 31.34
C ASN A 297 -17.98 -0.44 30.05
N VAL A 298 -18.55 0.77 30.11
CA VAL A 298 -18.95 1.51 28.90
C VAL A 298 -18.04 2.70 28.63
N ALA A 299 -17.63 2.84 27.38
CA ALA A 299 -16.86 3.97 26.89
C ALA A 299 -17.57 4.67 25.72
N MET A 300 -17.34 5.97 25.58
CA MET A 300 -17.80 6.75 24.44
C MET A 300 -16.60 7.13 23.57
N LEU A 301 -16.64 6.79 22.29
CA LEU A 301 -15.57 7.02 21.34
C LEU A 301 -16.04 7.96 20.22
N HIS A 302 -15.25 8.99 19.96
CA HIS A 302 -15.48 9.96 18.91
C HIS A 302 -14.30 9.95 17.93
N VAL A 303 -14.53 9.55 16.68
CA VAL A 303 -13.53 9.55 15.62
C VAL A 303 -13.95 10.53 14.54
N TYR A 304 -13.21 11.63 14.40
CA TYR A 304 -13.55 12.70 13.48
C TYR A 304 -12.31 13.49 13.05
N TYR A 305 -12.40 14.17 11.91
CA TYR A 305 -11.37 15.12 11.52
C TYR A 305 -11.50 16.42 12.30
N LYS A 306 -10.41 16.88 12.91
CA LYS A 306 -10.34 18.19 13.59
C LYS A 306 -10.56 19.33 12.60
N GLU A 307 -9.93 19.25 11.44
CA GLU A 307 -9.97 20.25 10.37
C GLU A 307 -10.40 19.61 9.05
N LYS A 308 -11.04 20.40 8.17
CA LYS A 308 -11.50 19.92 6.85
C LYS A 308 -10.36 19.70 5.85
N THR A 309 -9.22 20.31 6.12
CA THR A 309 -8.02 20.26 5.28
C THR A 309 -6.89 19.57 6.04
N GLY A 310 -6.01 18.90 5.30
CA GLY A 310 -4.82 18.24 5.86
C GLY A 310 -3.54 18.71 5.17
N MET A 311 -2.41 18.44 5.81
CA MET A 311 -1.09 18.68 5.24
C MET A 311 -0.79 17.61 4.19
N ARG A 312 -0.35 18.03 3.00
CA ARG A 312 0.07 17.15 1.91
C ARG A 312 1.55 17.41 1.61
N TYR A 313 2.39 16.39 1.76
CA TYR A 313 3.80 16.48 1.37
C TYR A 313 3.97 15.99 -0.07
N ARG A 314 4.77 16.71 -0.87
CA ARG A 314 5.07 16.40 -2.27
C ARG A 314 6.57 16.37 -2.49
N THR A 315 7.08 15.28 -3.06
CA THR A 315 8.47 15.16 -3.53
C THR A 315 8.51 15.23 -5.04
N ASP A 316 9.35 16.10 -5.60
CA ASP A 316 9.59 16.22 -7.04
C ASP A 316 11.10 16.11 -7.34
N ILE A 317 11.45 15.77 -8.59
CA ILE A 317 12.84 15.76 -9.06
C ILE A 317 13.35 17.20 -9.10
N ARG A 318 14.38 17.50 -8.30
CA ARG A 318 14.97 18.85 -8.22
C ARG A 318 15.88 19.19 -9.40
N PHE A 319 16.52 18.19 -10.01
CA PHE A 319 17.47 18.37 -11.10
C PHE A 319 17.32 17.26 -12.13
N GLY A 320 16.68 17.59 -13.25
CA GLY A 320 16.45 16.67 -14.36
C GLY A 320 17.62 16.61 -15.34
N VAL A 321 17.45 15.75 -16.37
CA VAL A 321 18.39 15.71 -17.51
C VAL A 321 18.41 17.03 -18.28
N GLU A 322 17.26 17.70 -18.36
CA GLU A 322 17.11 19.01 -18.99
C GLU A 322 17.94 20.08 -18.25
N ASP A 323 17.87 20.11 -16.92
CA ASP A 323 18.67 21.01 -16.09
C ASP A 323 20.17 20.70 -16.19
N PHE A 324 20.53 19.42 -16.27
CA PHE A 324 21.92 18.99 -16.47
C PHE A 324 22.48 19.49 -17.81
N ILE A 325 21.74 19.29 -18.91
CA ILE A 325 22.16 19.74 -20.24
C ILE A 325 22.26 21.27 -20.27
N SER A 326 21.30 21.97 -19.65
CA SER A 326 21.31 23.42 -19.55
C SER A 326 22.53 23.94 -18.78
N ALA A 327 22.82 23.36 -17.60
CA ALA A 327 23.96 23.75 -16.78
C ALA A 327 25.30 23.46 -17.46
N MET A 328 25.45 22.29 -18.07
CA MET A 328 26.64 21.93 -18.84
C MET A 328 26.83 22.85 -20.05
N GLY A 329 25.75 23.14 -20.79
CA GLY A 329 25.76 24.06 -21.91
C GLY A 329 26.15 25.48 -21.50
N GLY A 330 25.64 25.96 -20.36
CA GLY A 330 26.01 27.26 -19.79
C GLY A 330 27.49 27.34 -19.41
N LEU A 331 28.02 26.30 -18.76
CA LEU A 331 29.44 26.21 -18.39
C LEU A 331 30.36 26.17 -19.62
N LEU A 332 30.04 25.35 -20.62
CA LEU A 332 30.84 25.24 -21.85
C LEU A 332 30.74 26.50 -22.72
N GLY A 333 29.55 27.10 -22.79
CA GLY A 333 29.32 28.34 -23.53
C GLY A 333 30.03 29.54 -22.92
N LEU A 334 30.00 29.69 -21.60
CA LEU A 334 30.68 30.79 -20.91
C LEU A 334 32.19 30.57 -20.79
N GLY A 335 32.62 29.35 -20.46
CA GLY A 335 34.02 29.05 -20.18
C GLY A 335 34.88 28.86 -21.44
N LEU A 336 34.34 28.19 -22.45
CA LEU A 336 35.08 27.83 -23.67
C LEU A 336 34.53 28.49 -24.94
N GLY A 337 33.36 29.14 -24.87
CA GLY A 337 32.67 29.65 -26.06
C GLY A 337 32.12 28.55 -26.96
N ILE A 338 32.07 27.31 -26.49
CA ILE A 338 31.63 26.14 -27.28
C ILE A 338 30.11 26.08 -27.26
N SER A 339 29.52 26.04 -28.46
CA SER A 339 28.08 25.85 -28.65
C SER A 339 27.77 24.50 -29.28
N PHE A 340 26.49 24.12 -29.33
CA PHE A 340 26.06 22.91 -30.05
C PHE A 340 26.47 22.94 -31.53
N ILE A 341 26.48 24.12 -32.15
CA ILE A 341 26.92 24.32 -33.54
C ILE A 341 28.42 24.02 -33.66
N SER A 342 29.23 24.44 -32.68
CA SER A 342 30.67 24.16 -32.65
C SER A 342 30.97 22.66 -32.59
N VAL A 343 30.16 21.87 -31.87
CA VAL A 343 30.30 20.41 -31.84
C VAL A 343 30.01 19.79 -33.21
N ILE A 344 28.96 20.24 -33.91
CA ILE A 344 28.65 19.78 -35.27
C ILE A 344 29.80 20.14 -36.24
N GLU A 345 30.40 21.32 -36.10
CA GLU A 345 31.53 21.74 -36.93
C GLU A 345 32.77 20.85 -36.70
N ILE A 346 33.07 20.52 -35.45
CA ILE A 346 34.14 19.57 -35.09
C ILE A 346 33.87 18.20 -35.73
N LEU A 347 32.65 17.67 -35.60
CA LEU A 347 32.28 16.39 -36.20
C LEU A 347 32.39 16.42 -37.72
N TYR A 348 31.95 17.51 -38.37
CA TYR A 348 32.12 17.69 -39.82
C TYR A 348 33.59 17.67 -40.23
N PHE A 349 34.45 18.36 -39.49
CA PHE A 349 35.88 18.44 -39.80
C PHE A 349 36.60 17.10 -39.61
N PHE A 350 36.30 16.39 -38.52
CA PHE A 350 36.98 15.13 -38.20
C PHE A 350 36.42 13.93 -38.97
N PHE A 351 35.12 13.87 -39.26
CA PHE A 351 34.53 12.73 -39.96
C PHE A 351 34.41 12.99 -41.46
N VAL A 352 33.71 14.05 -41.86
CA VAL A 352 33.39 14.28 -43.27
C VAL A 352 34.64 14.71 -44.03
N ARG A 353 35.33 15.74 -43.55
CA ARG A 353 36.53 16.24 -44.23
C ARG A 353 37.68 15.22 -44.20
N HIS A 354 37.92 14.54 -43.08
CA HIS A 354 38.96 13.49 -43.03
C HIS A 354 38.64 12.31 -43.96
N PHE A 355 37.39 11.85 -44.04
CA PHE A 355 37.00 10.75 -44.92
C PHE A 355 37.06 11.14 -46.41
N PHE A 356 36.70 12.38 -46.76
CA PHE A 356 36.87 12.91 -48.12
C PHE A 356 38.33 13.08 -48.51
N LEU A 357 39.19 13.54 -47.59
CA LEU A 357 40.63 13.62 -47.83
C LEU A 357 41.24 12.21 -47.99
N ARG A 358 40.83 11.25 -47.16
CA ARG A 358 41.31 9.86 -47.22
C ARG A 358 40.84 9.11 -48.48
N LYS A 359 39.70 9.49 -49.06
CA LYS A 359 39.25 9.01 -50.38
C LYS A 359 39.98 9.67 -51.55
N ARG A 360 40.52 10.88 -51.36
CA ARG A 360 41.28 11.60 -52.39
C ARG A 360 42.73 11.09 -52.52
N ASP A 361 43.24 10.40 -51.49
CA ASP A 361 44.57 9.77 -51.46
C ASP A 361 44.56 8.28 -51.84
N ALA A 362 43.45 7.73 -52.36
CA ALA A 362 43.46 6.41 -53.01
C ALA A 362 44.03 6.56 -54.43
N PRO A 363 45.25 6.06 -54.74
CA PRO A 363 45.84 6.26 -56.05
C PRO A 363 45.13 5.39 -57.08
N ASP A 364 44.72 6.00 -58.19
CA ASP A 364 44.37 5.31 -59.43
C ASP A 364 45.58 4.47 -59.89
N MET A 365 45.53 3.16 -59.70
CA MET A 365 46.43 2.20 -60.34
C MET A 365 45.66 0.99 -60.88
N ALA A 366 45.30 1.08 -62.15
CA ALA A 366 45.30 0.04 -63.18
C ALA A 366 44.50 0.61 -64.36
N ILE A 367 45.06 0.82 -65.54
CA ILE A 367 45.25 -0.25 -66.54
C ILE A 367 46.29 0.24 -67.54
N GLN A 368 47.35 -0.55 -67.72
CA GLN A 368 48.20 -0.49 -68.91
C GLN A 368 48.23 -1.87 -69.56
N ARG A 369 48.16 -1.84 -70.90
CA ARG A 369 48.36 -2.92 -71.90
C ARG A 369 47.09 -3.54 -72.48
N GLN A 370 46.76 -3.11 -73.69
CA GLN A 370 46.84 -3.99 -74.85
C GLN A 370 47.03 -3.16 -76.15
N THR A 371 48.21 -3.32 -76.76
CA THR A 371 48.40 -3.22 -78.21
C THR A 371 47.46 -4.19 -78.91
N THR A 372 46.79 -3.80 -79.99
CA THR A 372 47.07 -4.18 -81.41
C THR A 372 45.91 -3.69 -82.31
N GLU A 373 46.25 -3.35 -83.55
CA GLU A 373 45.39 -3.23 -84.76
C GLU A 373 44.88 -1.85 -85.21
N MET A 374 45.65 -1.30 -86.18
CA MET A 374 45.24 -0.64 -87.43
C MET A 374 43.73 -0.58 -87.74
N LYS A 375 43.23 0.65 -88.00
CA LYS A 375 42.61 1.03 -89.29
C LYS A 375 42.34 2.55 -89.42
N MET A 376 42.83 3.07 -90.54
CA MET A 376 42.45 4.24 -91.36
C MET A 376 41.33 5.22 -90.92
N CYS A 377 41.70 6.51 -91.02
CA CYS A 377 40.94 7.74 -91.31
C CYS A 377 39.71 7.59 -92.26
N PRO A 378 38.76 8.57 -92.34
CA PRO A 378 39.08 10.01 -92.38
C PRO A 378 38.08 11.06 -91.81
N SER A 379 38.68 12.19 -91.37
CA SER A 379 38.35 13.62 -91.54
C SER A 379 36.93 14.21 -91.55
N SER A 380 36.88 15.46 -91.05
CA SER A 380 35.93 16.58 -91.30
C SER A 380 34.70 16.60 -90.36
N LEU A 381 34.18 17.71 -89.81
CA LEU A 381 34.25 19.15 -90.11
C LEU A 381 34.15 20.01 -88.83
N THR A 382 34.71 21.21 -89.00
CA THR A 382 34.53 22.54 -88.39
C THR A 382 33.20 22.96 -87.73
N PHE A 383 33.35 23.90 -86.76
CA PHE A 383 32.51 25.09 -86.47
C PHE A 383 31.06 24.83 -85.97
N THR A 384 30.45 25.55 -85.02
CA THR A 384 30.67 26.87 -84.42
C THR A 384 29.81 27.03 -83.15
N SER A 385 30.23 27.98 -82.32
CA SER A 385 29.47 28.71 -81.31
C SER A 385 28.03 29.09 -81.70
N SER A 386 27.13 29.23 -80.72
CA SER A 386 26.54 30.54 -80.38
C SER A 386 25.79 30.50 -79.05
N ILE A 387 26.14 31.50 -78.24
CA ILE A 387 25.44 32.00 -77.07
C ILE A 387 24.26 32.83 -77.56
N ALA A 388 23.09 32.70 -76.90
CA ALA A 388 22.13 33.80 -76.79
C ALA A 388 21.30 33.63 -75.51
N THR A 389 21.62 34.50 -74.56
CA THR A 389 20.85 34.94 -73.40
C THR A 389 19.51 35.59 -73.78
N VAL A 390 18.74 35.95 -72.73
CA VAL A 390 17.66 36.98 -72.64
C VAL A 390 16.26 36.37 -72.55
N THR A 391 15.36 36.68 -71.62
CA THR A 391 15.30 37.43 -70.35
C THR A 391 13.89 37.15 -69.76
N GLU A 392 13.76 37.33 -68.45
CA GLU A 392 12.60 37.91 -67.72
C GLU A 392 11.17 37.70 -68.22
N SER A 393 10.28 37.24 -67.34
CA SER A 393 9.49 38.17 -66.50
C SER A 393 8.51 37.40 -65.62
N ASN A 394 8.54 37.76 -64.33
CA ASN A 394 7.49 37.52 -63.34
C ASN A 394 6.29 38.44 -63.68
N PRO A 395 5.04 38.11 -63.31
CA PRO A 395 4.53 38.81 -62.12
C PRO A 395 3.50 38.03 -61.26
N ASP A 396 3.41 38.55 -60.03
CA ASP A 396 2.23 38.68 -59.15
C ASP A 396 1.55 37.41 -58.57
N ARG A 397 1.54 37.23 -57.23
CA ARG A 397 0.78 37.91 -56.14
C ARG A 397 -0.67 37.42 -55.97
N ARG A 398 -1.03 37.30 -54.68
CA ARG A 398 -2.28 36.84 -54.01
C ARG A 398 -2.19 35.37 -53.58
N ASN A 399 -2.35 35.00 -52.32
CA ASN A 399 -2.71 35.70 -51.07
C ASN A 399 -1.97 35.03 -49.92
#